data_AF-A0A952NI07-F1
#
_entry.id   AF-A0A952NI07-F1
#
_cell.length_a   1.000
_cell.length_b   1.000
_cell.length_c   1.000
_cell.angle_alpha   90.00
_cell.angle_beta   90.00
_cell.angle_gamma   90.00
#
_symmetry.space_group_name_H-M   'P 1'
#
loop_
_entity.id
_entity.type
_entity.pdbx_description
1 polymer ?
#
loop_
_entity_poly.entity_id
_entity_poly.type
_entity_poly.pdbx_seq_one_letter_code
_entity_poly.pdbx_strand_id
1 'polypeptide(L)' 'MLVQLNPPIPIETPKGKGVAVMVIDYGPEFDLYWVCFQDETRECWTFSNQDIRAQANMTMHRPARPRNPVTALDKFRSQN' A
#
# COMPACT_ATOMS: atom_id res chain seq x y z
N MET A 1 -14.21 -12.98 8.99
CA MET A 1 -13.03 -13.81 9.33
C MET A 1 -11.84 -12.90 9.59
N LEU A 2 -10.98 -13.24 10.55
CA LEU A 2 -9.70 -12.56 10.77
C LEU A 2 -8.58 -13.57 10.54
N VAL A 3 -7.59 -13.21 9.73
CA VAL A 3 -6.45 -14.06 9.37
C VAL A 3 -5.17 -13.32 9.70
N GLN A 4 -4.30 -13.95 10.49
CA GLN A 4 -2.93 -13.47 10.69
C GLN A 4 -2.07 -13.82 9.47
N LEU A 5 -1.32 -12.83 8.98
CA LEU A 5 -0.32 -13.03 7.94
C LEU A 5 0.96 -13.56 8.56
N ASN A 6 1.45 -14.67 8.03
CA ASN A 6 2.70 -15.28 8.44
C ASN A 6 3.44 -15.83 7.21
N PRO A 7 4.48 -15.13 6.70
CA PRO A 7 5.09 -13.92 7.27
C PRO A 7 4.24 -12.65 7.07
N PRO A 8 4.47 -11.59 7.87
CA PRO A 8 3.96 -10.25 7.56
C PRO A 8 4.44 -9.76 6.19
N ILE A 9 3.60 -8.99 5.49
CA ILE A 9 3.82 -8.63 4.09
C ILE A 9 4.16 -7.13 3.97
N PRO A 10 5.31 -6.76 3.37
CA PRO A 10 5.63 -5.36 3.10
C PRO A 10 4.69 -4.76 2.05
N ILE A 11 4.05 -3.65 2.40
CA ILE A 11 3.09 -2.94 1.56
C ILE A 11 3.36 -1.42 1.51
N GLU A 12 2.81 -0.77 0.50
CA GLU A 12 2.62 0.67 0.40
C GLU A 12 1.17 0.99 0.75
N THR A 13 0.97 2.02 1.56
CA THR A 13 -0.33 2.51 2.02
C THR A 13 -0.48 3.99 1.67
N PRO A 14 -1.67 4.60 1.84
CA PRO A 14 -1.83 6.05 1.71
C PRO A 14 -0.94 6.87 2.66
N LYS A 15 -0.45 6.26 3.74
CA LYS A 15 0.45 6.87 4.73
C LYS A 15 1.93 6.55 4.49
N GLY A 16 2.27 5.90 3.39
CA GLY A 16 3.63 5.49 3.06
C GLY A 16 3.84 3.98 3.26
N LYS A 17 5.11 3.60 3.42
CA LYS A 17 5.49 2.19 3.55
C LYS A 17 5.12 1.65 4.93
N GLY A 18 4.69 0.39 4.94
CA GLY A 18 4.44 -0.34 6.15
C GLY A 18 4.45 -1.84 5.94
N VAL A 19 4.03 -2.55 6.97
CA VAL A 19 3.92 -4.00 6.98
C VAL A 19 2.51 -4.41 7.38
N ALA A 20 1.88 -5.23 6.55
CA ALA A 20 0.60 -5.86 6.88
C ALA A 20 0.83 -7.10 7.73
N VAL A 21 0.05 -7.23 8.81
CA VAL A 21 0.15 -8.34 9.76
C VAL A 21 -1.12 -9.17 9.85
N MET A 22 -2.28 -8.63 9.48
CA MET A 22 -3.56 -9.34 9.50
C MET A 22 -4.47 -8.86 8.37
N VAL A 23 -5.38 -9.73 7.94
CA VAL A 23 -6.48 -9.42 7.02
C VAL A 23 -7.80 -9.70 7.72
N ILE A 24 -8.74 -8.77 7.59
CA ILE A 24 -10.12 -8.86 8.05
C ILE A 24 -10.99 -8.98 6.82
N ASP A 25 -11.75 -10.06 6.75
CA ASP A 25 -12.74 -10.34 5.72
C ASP A 25 -14.14 -10.24 6.34
N TYR A 26 -14.94 -9.29 5.88
CA TYR A 26 -16.33 -9.11 6.33
C TYR A 26 -17.33 -9.99 5.57
N GLY A 27 -16.88 -10.72 4.55
CA GLY A 27 -17.71 -11.58 3.70
C GLY A 27 -18.10 -10.90 2.39
N PRO A 28 -19.11 -11.47 1.68
CA PRO A 28 -19.56 -10.95 0.39
C PRO A 28 -19.96 -9.48 0.47
N GLU A 29 -19.75 -8.75 -0.63
CA GLU A 29 -20.10 -7.32 -0.80
C GLU A 29 -19.27 -6.32 0.04
N PHE A 30 -18.26 -6.79 0.79
CA PHE A 30 -17.32 -5.93 1.51
C PHE A 30 -15.89 -6.10 1.00
N ASP A 31 -15.11 -5.02 1.07
CA ASP A 31 -13.67 -5.09 0.80
C ASP A 31 -12.95 -5.89 1.89
N LEU A 32 -11.82 -6.50 1.51
CA LEU A 32 -10.85 -7.00 2.46
C LEU A 32 -10.14 -5.83 3.11
N TYR A 33 -10.02 -5.86 4.43
CA TYR A 33 -9.32 -4.85 5.20
C TYR A 33 -8.01 -5.39 5.75
N TRP A 34 -6.96 -4.57 5.72
CA TRP A 34 -5.59 -4.96 6.05
C TRP A 34 -5.11 -4.15 7.25
N VAL A 35 -4.74 -4.85 8.32
CA VAL A 35 -4.17 -4.24 9.52
C VAL A 35 -2.66 -4.15 9.34
N CYS A 36 -2.15 -2.93 9.43
CA CYS A 36 -0.80 -2.57 9.02
C CYS A 36 -0.12 -1.67 10.05
N PHE A 37 1.18 -1.87 10.27
CA PHE A 37 2.03 -0.94 11.00
C PHE A 37 2.85 -0.09 10.02
N GLN A 38 2.85 1.23 10.22
CA GLN A 38 3.61 2.16 9.39
C GLN A 38 5.09 2.20 9.81
N ASP A 39 5.99 2.18 8.82
CA ASP A 39 7.44 2.09 9.09
C ASP A 39 7.97 3.35 9.81
N GLU A 40 7.55 4.54 9.35
CA GLU A 40 8.06 5.82 9.88
C GLU A 40 7.37 6.24 11.19
N THR A 41 6.04 6.20 11.22
CA THR A 41 5.25 6.72 12.35
C THR A 41 4.97 5.67 13.43
N ARG A 42 5.17 4.39 13.13
CA ARG A 42 4.87 3.24 14.02
C ARG A 42 3.38 3.11 14.38
N GLU A 43 2.51 3.86 13.70
CA GLU A 43 1.07 3.80 13.91
C GLU A 43 0.49 2.50 13.36
N CYS A 44 -0.52 1.98 14.04
CA CYS A 44 -1.34 0.88 13.54
C CYS A 44 -2.56 1.45 12.81
N TRP A 45 -2.80 0.99 11.58
CA TRP A 45 -3.93 1.43 10.75
C TRP A 45 -4.56 0.26 10.01
N THR A 46 -5.81 0.45 9.62
CA THR A 46 -6.55 -0.46 8.77
C THR A 46 -6.88 0.22 7.44
N PHE A 47 -6.63 -0.47 6.33
CA PHE A 47 -6.88 0.03 4.98
C PHE A 47 -7.68 -0.99 4.15
N SER A 48 -8.45 -0.52 3.17
CA SER A 48 -9.11 -1.44 2.22
C SER A 48 -8.10 -2.02 1.22
N ASN A 49 -8.45 -3.12 0.55
CA ASN A 49 -7.63 -3.71 -0.51
C ASN A 49 -7.30 -2.71 -1.65
N GLN A 50 -8.16 -1.73 -1.89
CA GLN A 50 -7.99 -0.73 -2.95
C GLN A 50 -6.92 0.30 -2.60
N ASP A 51 -6.70 0.54 -1.31
CA ASP A 51 -5.78 1.56 -0.79
C ASP A 51 -4.32 1.11 -0.80
N ILE A 52 -4.06 -0.19 -0.76
CA ILE A 52 -2.73 -0.73 -0.54
C ILE A 52 -2.13 -1.35 -1.80
N ARG A 53 -0.81 -1.29 -1.95
CA ARG A 53 -0.07 -1.98 -3.00
C ARG A 53 1.11 -2.72 -2.40
N ALA A 54 1.58 -3.78 -3.04
CA ALA A 54 2.82 -4.41 -2.58
C ALA A 54 4.03 -3.51 -2.91
N GLN A 55 5.00 -3.39 -1.99
CA GLN A 55 6.18 -2.53 -2.20
C GLN A 55 7.03 -2.99 -3.39
N ALA A 56 7.79 -2.09 -4.04
CA ALA A 56 8.76 -2.49 -5.06
C ALA A 56 9.69 -3.63 -4.59
N ASN A 57 9.98 -4.59 -5.47
CA ASN A 57 10.90 -5.69 -5.20
C ASN A 57 11.63 -6.09 -6.49
N MET A 58 12.93 -5.80 -6.56
CA MET A 58 13.74 -6.05 -7.75
C MET A 58 13.91 -7.54 -8.06
N THR A 59 14.16 -8.37 -7.05
CA THR A 59 14.33 -9.82 -7.21
C THR A 59 13.06 -10.49 -7.76
N MET A 60 11.89 -10.00 -7.34
CA MET A 60 10.60 -10.46 -7.84
C MET A 60 10.14 -9.71 -9.11
N HIS A 61 11.00 -8.91 -9.74
CA HIS A 61 10.68 -8.12 -10.94
C HIS A 61 9.44 -7.23 -10.78
N ARG A 62 9.22 -6.70 -9.57
CA ARG A 62 8.16 -5.76 -9.24
C ARG A 62 8.76 -4.34 -9.17
N PRO A 63 8.78 -3.58 -10.29
CA PRO A 63 9.38 -2.24 -10.29
C PRO A 63 8.62 -1.29 -9.38
N ALA A 64 9.30 -0.24 -8.92
CA ALA A 64 8.63 0.87 -8.24
C ALA A 64 7.59 1.50 -9.18
N ARG A 65 6.43 1.88 -8.64
CA ARG A 65 5.42 2.59 -9.42
C ARG A 65 6.08 3.85 -10.01
N PRO A 66 5.97 4.11 -11.32
CA PRO A 66 6.44 5.36 -11.88
C PRO A 66 5.72 6.51 -11.16
N ARG A 67 6.48 7.46 -10.62
CA ARG A 67 5.92 8.70 -10.04
C ARG A 67 5.05 9.32 -11.13
N ASN A 68 3.78 9.57 -10.83
CA ASN A 68 2.74 9.95 -11.79
C ASN A 68 3.29 10.86 -12.91
N PRO A 69 3.25 10.47 -14.19
CA PRO A 69 3.80 11.29 -15.27
C PRO A 69 3.03 12.61 -15.45
N VAL A 70 1.79 12.67 -14.95
CA VAL A 70 0.94 13.87 -14.99
C VAL A 70 1.58 15.04 -14.23
N THR A 71 2.20 14.77 -13.06
CA THR A 71 2.87 15.81 -12.27
C THR A 71 4.17 16.32 -12.93
N ALA A 72 4.78 15.54 -13.84
CA ALA A 72 5.93 15.98 -14.62
C ALA A 72 5.53 16.87 -15.80
N LEU A 73 4.40 16.57 -16.45
CA LEU A 73 3.81 17.38 -17.51
C LEU A 73 3.23 18.71 -16.98
N ASP A 74 2.59 18.70 -15.81
CA ASP A 74 2.05 19.92 -15.18
C ASP A 74 3.15 20.90 -14.75
N LYS A 75 4.29 20.38 -14.27
CA LYS A 75 5.47 21.21 -13.96
C LYS A 75 6.13 21.80 -15.21
N PHE A 76 6.08 21.11 -16.34
CA PHE A 76 6.60 21.63 -17.61
C PHE A 76 5.69 22.74 -18.20
N ARG A 77 4.37 22.61 -18.02
CA ARG A 77 3.39 23.59 -18.50
C ARG A 77 3.27 24.86 -17.66
N SER A 78 3.71 24.84 -16.40
CA SER A 78 3.73 26.04 -15.55
C SER A 78 5.03 26.85 -15.64
N GLN A 79 6.01 26.40 -16.44
CA GLN A 79 7.32 27.05 -16.60
C GLN A 79 7.52 27.66 -18.01
N ASN A 80 6.50 27.56 -18.88
CA ASN A 80 6.39 28.22 -20.18
C ASN A 80 5.13 29.08 -20.22
#